data_AF-A0A511MC45-F1
#
_entry.id   AF-A0A511MC45-F1
#
_cell.length_a   1.000
_cell.length_b   1.000
_cell.length_c   1.000
_cell.angle_alpha   90.00
_cell.angle_beta   90.00
_cell.angle_gamma   90.00
#
_symmetry.space_group_name_H-M   'P 1'
#
loop_
_entity.id
_entity.type
_entity.pdbx_description
1 polymer ?
#
loop_
_entity_poly.entity_id
_entity_poly.type
_entity_poly.pdbx_seq_one_letter_code
_entity_poly.pdbx_strand_id
1 'polypeptide(L)'
;MDHAAAEASLASVKLDILSNDRECDRVARLYLAAGEVPRFDVSTGNFTRDPFLLCASQYWGQRLLDEPTVTVAAECASWLADRVALELREAVAERWSVEFAVRTRHLVQPADEVLTTLSEFADDVLDRSGLRMICLYQASKLRSNYHFEELVSFLDAVETAGILDSEDSPVFTALRAAGLLGGRARRTEVALGLAEQAWACPARTHVSIDIITAALDDAPPFDGQGELLRRYACDAVAAHSEDHAFHYRLARGLHLCGDDDAALGAVDEAVQRIPSPIDASDYLVLMARYRDLRHAISVSRDAAAAATAAEENTDQLLSVARSRIEEADQLTESVRRHGTLSDSTRRLVGFLALFGCAVAFFASSSAVQADQQLGLADRQAQVILLGSSLALFIVILFGATSLIHRLGRNRRR
;
A
#
# COMPACT_ATOMS: atom_id res chain seq x y z
N MET A 1 -1.40 -39.99 -23.84
CA MET A 1 -0.47 -39.09 -24.57
C MET A 1 0.89 -39.79 -24.73
N ASP A 2 1.83 -39.33 -25.59
CA ASP A 2 3.22 -39.83 -25.57
C ASP A 2 4.05 -39.07 -24.51
N HIS A 3 4.17 -39.65 -23.32
CA HIS A 3 4.90 -39.04 -22.20
C HIS A 3 6.39 -38.84 -22.49
N ALA A 4 7.03 -39.80 -23.16
CA ALA A 4 8.45 -39.73 -23.45
C ALA A 4 8.76 -38.58 -24.42
N ALA A 5 7.88 -38.36 -25.40
CA ALA A 5 7.99 -37.21 -26.30
C ALA A 5 7.79 -35.88 -25.57
N ALA A 6 6.82 -35.79 -24.65
CA ALA A 6 6.59 -34.58 -23.85
C ALA A 6 7.79 -34.26 -22.94
N GLU A 7 8.33 -35.26 -22.26
CA GLU A 7 9.50 -35.12 -21.38
C GLU A 7 10.77 -34.76 -22.15
N ALA A 8 11.00 -35.39 -23.31
CA ALA A 8 12.10 -35.03 -24.19
C ALA A 8 11.98 -33.59 -24.69
N SER A 9 10.76 -33.12 -24.97
CA SER A 9 10.50 -31.73 -25.35
C SER A 9 10.87 -30.77 -24.22
N LEU A 10 10.39 -31.02 -22.99
CA LEU A 10 10.71 -30.22 -21.81
C LEU A 10 12.22 -30.22 -21.48
N ALA A 11 12.89 -31.36 -21.61
CA ALA A 11 14.34 -31.46 -21.41
C ALA A 11 15.16 -30.69 -22.46
N SER A 12 14.58 -30.44 -23.64
CA SER A 12 15.24 -29.73 -24.73
C SER A 12 15.08 -28.20 -24.67
N VAL A 13 14.24 -27.69 -23.76
CA VAL A 13 13.98 -26.25 -23.69
C VAL A 13 15.21 -25.51 -23.16
N LYS A 14 15.57 -24.44 -23.88
CA LYS A 14 16.72 -23.59 -23.52
C LYS A 14 16.36 -22.69 -22.35
N LEU A 15 17.38 -22.13 -21.68
CA LEU A 15 17.27 -21.17 -20.57
C LEU A 15 16.59 -19.83 -20.91
N ASP A 16 15.90 -19.71 -22.05
CA ASP A 16 15.11 -18.53 -22.41
C ASP A 16 13.69 -18.66 -21.83
N ILE A 17 13.34 -17.75 -20.93
CA ILE A 17 12.12 -17.76 -20.12
C ILE A 17 10.86 -17.73 -21.01
N LEU A 18 10.88 -16.96 -22.10
CA LEU A 18 9.74 -16.87 -23.03
C LEU A 18 9.50 -18.18 -23.79
N SER A 19 10.58 -18.89 -24.12
CA SER A 19 10.50 -20.20 -24.77
C SER A 19 10.03 -21.29 -23.81
N ASN A 20 10.46 -21.22 -22.54
CA ASN A 20 10.00 -22.10 -21.46
C ASN A 20 8.50 -21.96 -21.24
N ASP A 21 7.98 -20.74 -21.11
CA ASP A 21 6.58 -20.51 -20.77
C ASP A 21 5.61 -21.05 -21.84
N ARG A 22 5.87 -20.76 -23.12
CA ARG A 22 5.05 -21.24 -24.24
C ARG A 22 5.08 -22.76 -24.39
N GLU A 23 6.25 -23.35 -24.19
CA GLU A 23 6.41 -24.79 -24.31
C GLU A 23 5.76 -25.53 -23.14
N CYS A 24 5.90 -24.99 -21.92
CA CYS A 24 5.18 -25.47 -20.75
C CYS A 24 3.66 -25.39 -20.96
N ASP A 25 3.15 -24.30 -21.53
CA ASP A 25 1.69 -24.13 -21.73
C ASP A 25 1.18 -25.13 -22.76
N ARG A 26 1.95 -25.33 -23.83
CA ARG A 26 1.65 -26.35 -24.84
C ARG A 26 1.62 -27.75 -24.23
N VAL A 27 2.62 -28.12 -23.43
CA VAL A 27 2.70 -29.46 -22.81
C VAL A 27 1.62 -29.66 -21.74
N ALA A 28 1.37 -28.65 -20.90
CA ALA A 28 0.30 -28.67 -19.90
C ALA A 28 -1.07 -28.92 -20.55
N ARG A 29 -1.37 -28.22 -21.65
CA ARG A 29 -2.62 -28.42 -22.41
C ARG A 29 -2.72 -29.81 -23.04
N LEU A 30 -1.61 -30.41 -23.46
CA LEU A 30 -1.61 -31.78 -23.96
C LEU A 30 -1.96 -32.79 -22.87
N TYR A 31 -1.43 -32.61 -21.66
CA TYR A 31 -1.79 -33.44 -20.50
C TYR A 31 -3.28 -33.29 -20.13
N LEU A 32 -3.79 -32.05 -20.08
CA LEU A 32 -5.21 -31.78 -19.79
C LEU A 32 -6.13 -32.39 -20.84
N ALA A 33 -5.84 -32.19 -22.12
CA ALA A 33 -6.64 -32.75 -23.21
C ALA A 33 -6.65 -34.28 -23.22
N ALA A 34 -5.58 -34.91 -22.71
CA ALA A 34 -5.49 -36.36 -22.55
C ALA A 34 -6.17 -36.89 -21.27
N GLY A 35 -6.57 -36.02 -20.33
CA GLY A 35 -7.06 -36.43 -19.02
C GLY A 35 -5.99 -37.13 -18.17
N GLU A 36 -4.71 -36.86 -18.44
CA GLU A 36 -3.57 -37.49 -17.77
C GLU A 36 -2.86 -36.46 -16.87
N VAL A 37 -2.27 -36.91 -15.76
CA VAL A 37 -1.38 -36.09 -14.91
C VAL A 37 0.07 -36.17 -15.40
N PRO A 38 0.90 -35.13 -15.19
CA PRO A 38 2.33 -35.18 -15.45
C PRO A 38 3.01 -36.39 -14.78
N ARG A 39 3.91 -37.07 -15.48
CA ARG A 39 4.61 -38.27 -14.96
C ARG A 39 6.09 -38.07 -14.64
N PHE A 40 6.62 -36.91 -14.99
CA PHE A 40 8.00 -36.54 -14.72
C PHE A 40 8.19 -36.18 -13.25
N ASP A 41 9.42 -36.33 -12.77
CA ASP A 41 9.82 -35.97 -11.42
C ASP A 41 10.46 -34.56 -11.41
N VAL A 42 10.25 -33.81 -10.34
CA VAL A 42 10.80 -32.48 -10.13
C VAL A 42 11.89 -32.55 -9.06
N SER A 43 13.11 -32.26 -9.48
CA SER A 43 14.31 -32.35 -8.64
C SER A 43 14.91 -31.00 -8.28
N THR A 44 14.41 -29.88 -8.83
CA THR A 44 14.92 -28.55 -8.51
C THR A 44 13.82 -27.61 -8.07
N GLY A 45 14.12 -26.75 -7.09
CA GLY A 45 13.21 -25.71 -6.59
C GLY A 45 13.28 -24.41 -7.37
N ASN A 46 13.71 -24.44 -8.64
CA ASN A 46 13.88 -23.23 -9.43
C ASN A 46 12.58 -22.83 -10.14
N PHE A 47 11.78 -22.03 -9.45
CA PHE A 47 10.49 -21.49 -9.94
C PHE A 47 10.58 -20.59 -11.18
N THR A 48 11.77 -20.34 -11.74
CA THR A 48 11.95 -19.49 -12.93
C THR A 48 12.57 -20.23 -14.11
N ARG A 49 13.28 -21.34 -13.88
CA ARG A 49 14.08 -22.01 -14.92
C ARG A 49 13.87 -23.51 -15.00
N ASP A 50 13.24 -24.14 -14.01
CA ASP A 50 12.96 -25.57 -14.09
C ASP A 50 11.72 -25.80 -14.98
N PRO A 51 11.89 -26.35 -16.20
CA PRO A 51 10.77 -26.55 -17.12
C PRO A 51 9.76 -27.58 -16.60
N PHE A 52 10.19 -28.55 -15.78
CA PHE A 52 9.29 -29.55 -15.21
C PHE A 52 8.42 -28.92 -14.12
N LEU A 53 9.02 -28.15 -13.22
CA LEU A 53 8.28 -27.43 -12.18
C LEU A 53 7.31 -26.40 -12.78
N LEU A 54 7.75 -25.64 -13.79
CA LEU A 54 6.93 -24.66 -14.49
C LEU A 54 5.75 -25.33 -15.22
N CYS A 55 6.01 -26.39 -15.99
CA CYS A 55 4.97 -27.13 -16.69
C CYS A 55 3.95 -27.76 -15.74
N ALA A 56 4.41 -28.33 -14.62
CA ALA A 56 3.51 -28.90 -13.61
C ALA A 56 2.67 -27.81 -12.92
N SER A 57 3.26 -26.65 -12.60
CA SER A 57 2.53 -25.51 -12.05
C SER A 57 1.43 -25.04 -13.02
N GLN A 58 1.74 -24.94 -14.31
CA GLN A 58 0.74 -24.54 -15.31
C GLN A 58 -0.36 -25.59 -15.49
N TYR A 59 -0.03 -26.88 -15.51
CA TYR A 59 -1.01 -27.96 -15.56
C TYR A 59 -1.98 -27.89 -14.38
N TRP A 60 -1.46 -27.89 -13.15
CA TRP A 60 -2.29 -27.85 -11.94
C TRP A 60 -3.06 -26.55 -11.80
N GLY A 61 -2.44 -25.43 -12.19
CA GLY A 61 -3.10 -24.12 -12.20
C GLY A 61 -4.28 -24.06 -13.19
N GLN A 62 -4.14 -24.64 -14.39
CA GLN A 62 -5.24 -24.74 -15.36
C GLN A 62 -6.32 -25.71 -14.87
N ARG A 63 -5.94 -26.87 -14.32
CA ARG A 63 -6.90 -27.83 -13.76
C ARG A 63 -7.73 -27.23 -12.61
N LEU A 64 -7.10 -26.49 -11.71
CA LEU A 64 -7.79 -25.78 -10.63
C LEU A 64 -8.62 -24.60 -11.12
N LEU A 65 -8.23 -23.95 -12.23
CA LEU A 65 -9.07 -22.93 -12.86
C LEU A 65 -10.36 -23.52 -13.44
N ASP A 66 -10.26 -24.70 -14.07
CA ASP A 66 -11.41 -25.41 -14.62
C ASP A 66 -12.30 -26.01 -13.52
N GLU A 67 -11.70 -26.57 -12.47
CA GLU A 67 -12.39 -27.18 -11.33
C GLU A 67 -11.73 -26.77 -9.97
N PRO A 68 -12.14 -25.64 -9.37
CA PRO A 68 -11.49 -25.04 -8.20
C PRO A 68 -11.93 -25.66 -6.87
N THR A 69 -11.86 -26.98 -6.78
CA THR A 69 -12.31 -27.76 -5.63
C THR A 69 -11.15 -28.21 -4.74
N VAL A 70 -11.44 -28.44 -3.46
CA VAL A 70 -10.52 -29.11 -2.52
C VAL A 70 -10.08 -30.49 -2.99
N THR A 71 -10.92 -31.20 -3.76
CA THR A 71 -10.61 -32.50 -4.33
C THR A 71 -9.48 -32.40 -5.36
N VAL A 72 -9.54 -31.43 -6.28
CA VAL A 72 -8.44 -31.20 -7.23
C VAL A 72 -7.18 -30.71 -6.51
N ALA A 73 -7.32 -29.91 -5.46
CA ALA A 73 -6.18 -29.53 -4.62
C ALA A 73 -5.54 -30.75 -3.91
N ALA A 74 -6.34 -31.72 -3.48
CA ALA A 74 -5.87 -32.98 -2.90
C ALA A 74 -5.15 -33.86 -3.92
N GLU A 75 -5.65 -33.96 -5.15
CA GLU A 75 -4.94 -34.63 -6.25
C GLU A 75 -3.58 -33.98 -6.53
N CYS A 76 -3.53 -32.64 -6.54
CA CYS A 76 -2.30 -31.88 -6.69
C CYS A 76 -1.32 -32.15 -5.54
N ALA A 77 -1.81 -32.17 -4.31
CA ALA A 77 -1.02 -32.49 -3.12
C ALA A 77 -0.44 -33.90 -3.17
N SER A 78 -1.25 -34.90 -3.57
CA SER A 78 -0.78 -36.28 -3.77
C SER A 78 0.29 -36.35 -4.86
N TRP A 79 0.09 -35.66 -5.99
CA TRP A 79 1.09 -35.59 -7.04
C TRP A 79 2.41 -34.96 -6.58
N LEU A 80 2.35 -33.88 -5.78
CA LEU A 80 3.54 -33.27 -5.18
C LEU A 80 4.28 -34.25 -4.25
N ALA A 81 3.53 -35.02 -3.45
CA ALA A 81 4.10 -36.03 -2.56
C ALA A 81 4.76 -37.20 -3.33
N ASP A 82 4.31 -37.49 -4.54
CA ASP A 82 4.89 -38.56 -5.36
C ASP A 82 6.05 -38.09 -6.26
N ARG A 83 5.96 -36.87 -6.81
CA ARG A 83 6.79 -36.42 -7.93
C ARG A 83 7.79 -35.33 -7.61
N VAL A 84 7.69 -34.69 -6.43
CA VAL A 84 8.62 -33.64 -6.03
C VAL A 84 9.57 -34.15 -4.96
N ALA A 85 10.86 -33.84 -5.10
CA ALA A 85 11.88 -34.15 -4.10
C ALA A 85 11.46 -33.65 -2.71
N LEU A 86 11.66 -34.47 -1.67
CA LEU A 86 11.12 -34.26 -0.32
C LEU A 86 11.46 -32.88 0.25
N GLU A 87 12.70 -32.44 0.05
CA GLU A 87 13.25 -31.16 0.50
C GLU A 87 12.63 -29.93 -0.19
N LEU A 88 11.95 -30.12 -1.32
CA LEU A 88 11.32 -29.05 -2.09
C LEU A 88 9.80 -28.95 -1.86
N ARG A 89 9.17 -30.02 -1.35
CA ARG A 89 7.70 -30.15 -1.29
C ARG A 89 7.04 -28.99 -0.57
N GLU A 90 7.57 -28.60 0.58
CA GLU A 90 7.01 -27.50 1.37
C GLU A 90 7.05 -26.17 0.61
N ALA A 91 8.22 -25.80 0.06
CA ALA A 91 8.37 -24.57 -0.69
C ALA A 91 7.47 -24.53 -1.94
N VAL A 92 7.35 -25.66 -2.65
CA VAL A 92 6.48 -25.77 -3.83
C VAL A 92 5.01 -25.70 -3.42
N ALA A 93 4.60 -26.45 -2.41
CA ALA A 93 3.23 -26.45 -1.90
C ALA A 93 2.81 -25.05 -1.43
N GLU A 94 3.66 -24.36 -0.67
CA GLU A 94 3.34 -23.02 -0.20
C GLU A 94 3.16 -22.03 -1.34
N ARG A 95 4.10 -22.01 -2.27
CA ARG A 95 4.04 -21.08 -3.41
C ARG A 95 2.83 -21.36 -4.29
N TRP A 96 2.62 -22.62 -4.66
CA TRP A 96 1.50 -23.02 -5.52
C TRP A 96 0.15 -22.77 -4.86
N SER A 97 0.00 -23.05 -3.57
CA SER A 97 -1.25 -22.78 -2.85
C SER A 97 -1.63 -21.30 -2.93
N VAL A 98 -0.69 -20.37 -2.76
CA VAL A 98 -0.96 -18.92 -2.86
C VAL A 98 -1.22 -18.50 -4.31
N GLU A 99 -0.39 -18.94 -5.25
CA GLU A 99 -0.54 -18.59 -6.68
C GLU A 99 -1.89 -19.09 -7.24
N PHE A 100 -2.25 -20.35 -6.99
CA PHE A 100 -3.51 -20.93 -7.43
C PHE A 100 -4.72 -20.30 -6.74
N ALA A 101 -4.58 -19.94 -5.46
CA ALA A 101 -5.63 -19.25 -4.74
C ALA A 101 -6.00 -17.91 -5.37
N VAL A 102 -4.99 -17.10 -5.75
CA VAL A 102 -5.23 -15.80 -6.40
C VAL A 102 -6.00 -15.97 -7.71
N ARG A 103 -5.67 -16.99 -8.50
CA ARG A 103 -6.33 -17.28 -9.79
C ARG A 103 -7.78 -17.75 -9.61
N THR A 104 -8.04 -18.54 -8.56
CA THR A 104 -9.35 -19.16 -8.28
C THR A 104 -10.15 -18.42 -7.21
N ARG A 105 -9.73 -17.21 -6.81
CA ARG A 105 -10.25 -16.46 -5.67
C ARG A 105 -11.76 -16.17 -5.69
N HIS A 106 -12.35 -16.16 -6.88
CA HIS A 106 -13.76 -15.86 -7.09
C HIS A 106 -14.67 -17.08 -6.85
N LEU A 107 -14.10 -18.26 -6.57
CA LEU A 107 -14.82 -19.53 -6.39
C LEU A 107 -14.49 -20.12 -5.02
N VAL A 108 -14.87 -19.40 -3.96
CA VAL A 108 -14.70 -19.83 -2.56
C VAL A 108 -15.72 -20.92 -2.24
N GLN A 109 -15.25 -22.05 -1.69
CA GLN A 109 -16.12 -23.11 -1.19
C GLN A 109 -16.56 -22.81 0.25
N PRO A 110 -17.77 -23.23 0.66
CA PRO A 110 -18.20 -23.15 2.05
C PRO A 110 -17.21 -23.85 3.00
N ALA A 111 -16.92 -23.23 4.15
CA ALA A 111 -15.90 -23.72 5.07
C ALA A 111 -16.26 -25.10 5.67
N ASP A 112 -17.54 -25.38 5.91
CA ASP A 112 -18.05 -26.65 6.41
C ASP A 112 -17.86 -27.79 5.41
N GLU A 113 -18.09 -27.55 4.13
CA GLU A 113 -17.81 -28.51 3.05
C GLU A 113 -16.31 -28.81 2.97
N VAL A 114 -15.47 -27.77 3.05
CA VAL A 114 -14.00 -27.91 3.06
C VAL A 114 -13.52 -28.73 4.26
N LEU A 115 -14.01 -28.44 5.47
CA LEU A 115 -13.61 -29.13 6.70
C LEU A 115 -14.04 -30.61 6.70
N THR A 116 -15.24 -30.89 6.19
CA THR A 116 -15.72 -32.27 6.02
C THR A 116 -14.79 -33.04 5.09
N THR A 117 -14.48 -32.45 3.93
CA THR A 117 -13.58 -33.06 2.93
C THR A 117 -12.15 -33.25 3.46
N LEU A 118 -11.62 -32.27 4.21
CA LEU A 118 -10.30 -32.38 4.84
C LEU A 118 -10.25 -33.51 5.86
N SER A 119 -11.32 -33.70 6.64
CA SER A 119 -11.40 -34.79 7.62
C SER A 119 -11.40 -36.16 6.93
N GLU A 120 -12.15 -36.30 5.82
CA GLU A 120 -12.15 -37.51 5.00
C GLU A 120 -10.75 -37.82 4.43
N PHE A 121 -10.01 -36.80 3.98
CA PHE A 121 -8.64 -37.00 3.47
C PHE A 121 -7.62 -37.30 4.57
N ALA A 122 -7.84 -36.79 5.79
CA ALA A 122 -6.94 -36.99 6.92
C ALA A 122 -6.94 -38.44 7.42
N ASP A 123 -8.07 -39.13 7.28
CA ASP A 123 -8.22 -40.50 7.77
C ASP A 123 -7.49 -41.54 6.89
N ASP A 124 -7.41 -41.34 5.57
CA ASP A 124 -7.02 -42.44 4.66
C ASP A 124 -6.20 -42.06 3.40
N VAL A 125 -5.97 -40.77 3.09
CA VAL A 125 -5.49 -40.38 1.75
C VAL A 125 -4.24 -39.52 1.74
N LEU A 126 -4.15 -38.51 2.60
CA LEU A 126 -3.07 -37.52 2.55
C LEU A 126 -2.25 -37.51 3.83
N ASP A 127 -0.95 -37.27 3.67
CA ASP A 127 -0.09 -36.91 4.79
C ASP A 127 -0.37 -35.48 5.28
N ARG A 128 0.26 -35.10 6.40
CA ARG A 128 0.14 -33.75 6.97
C ARG A 128 0.54 -32.65 5.98
N SER A 129 1.50 -32.90 5.09
CA SER A 129 1.95 -31.93 4.10
C SER A 129 0.86 -31.68 3.04
N GLY A 130 0.17 -32.73 2.61
CA GLY A 130 -0.96 -32.59 1.69
C GLY A 130 -2.14 -31.84 2.30
N LEU A 131 -2.52 -32.17 3.54
CA LEU A 131 -3.56 -31.44 4.28
C LEU A 131 -3.20 -29.95 4.45
N ARG A 132 -1.93 -29.67 4.78
CA ARG A 132 -1.40 -28.30 4.89
C ARG A 132 -1.52 -27.55 3.58
N MET A 133 -1.20 -28.17 2.45
CA MET A 133 -1.34 -27.52 1.13
C MET A 133 -2.79 -27.11 0.86
N ILE A 134 -3.76 -27.99 1.11
CA ILE A 134 -5.19 -27.73 0.87
C ILE A 134 -5.69 -26.60 1.78
N CYS A 135 -5.34 -26.66 3.07
CA CYS A 135 -5.69 -25.61 4.02
C CYS A 135 -5.09 -24.26 3.62
N LEU A 136 -3.83 -24.25 3.20
CA LEU A 136 -3.15 -23.04 2.74
C LEU A 136 -3.78 -22.50 1.46
N TYR A 137 -4.18 -23.36 0.53
CA TYR A 137 -4.88 -22.98 -0.69
C TYR A 137 -6.21 -22.29 -0.36
N GLN A 138 -7.04 -22.88 0.51
CA GLN A 138 -8.34 -22.29 0.88
C GLN A 138 -8.18 -21.00 1.70
N ALA A 139 -7.28 -20.97 2.67
CA ALA A 139 -7.00 -19.77 3.44
C ALA A 139 -6.49 -18.63 2.53
N SER A 140 -5.64 -18.95 1.56
CA SER A 140 -5.14 -17.97 0.59
C SER A 140 -6.24 -17.48 -0.35
N LYS A 141 -7.23 -18.32 -0.70
CA LYS A 141 -8.40 -17.89 -1.49
C LYS A 141 -9.22 -16.86 -0.73
N LEU A 142 -9.56 -17.18 0.52
CA LEU A 142 -10.30 -16.29 1.41
C LEU A 142 -9.57 -14.94 1.56
N ARG A 143 -8.25 -14.97 1.78
CA ARG A 143 -7.43 -13.76 1.84
C ARG A 143 -7.49 -12.96 0.54
N SER A 144 -7.22 -13.60 -0.60
CA SER A 144 -7.12 -12.92 -1.90
C SER A 144 -8.44 -12.35 -2.40
N ASN A 145 -9.58 -12.84 -1.88
CA ASN A 145 -10.91 -12.31 -2.15
C ASN A 145 -11.44 -11.42 -1.00
N TYR A 146 -10.59 -11.00 -0.07
CA TYR A 146 -10.90 -10.11 1.05
C TYR A 146 -11.97 -10.63 2.04
N HIS A 147 -12.18 -11.95 2.11
CA HIS A 147 -13.06 -12.61 3.09
C HIS A 147 -12.33 -12.82 4.42
N PHE A 148 -11.92 -11.72 5.06
CA PHE A 148 -11.03 -11.75 6.22
C PHE A 148 -11.65 -12.38 7.49
N GLU A 149 -12.94 -12.17 7.74
CA GLU A 149 -13.63 -12.76 8.90
C GLU A 149 -13.82 -14.27 8.73
N GLU A 150 -14.14 -14.71 7.51
CA GLU A 150 -14.22 -16.13 7.13
C GLU A 150 -12.84 -16.78 7.17
N LEU A 151 -11.77 -16.09 6.75
CA LEU A 151 -10.39 -16.55 6.88
C LEU A 151 -10.03 -16.89 8.33
N VAL A 152 -10.30 -15.97 9.26
CA VAL A 152 -10.01 -16.20 10.68
C VAL A 152 -10.84 -17.38 11.20
N SER A 153 -12.14 -17.39 10.90
CA SER A 153 -13.05 -18.46 11.33
C SER A 153 -12.64 -19.84 10.77
N PHE A 154 -12.19 -19.89 9.52
CA PHE A 154 -11.68 -21.09 8.87
C PHE A 154 -10.42 -21.61 9.55
N LEU A 155 -9.43 -20.73 9.80
CA LEU A 155 -8.18 -21.12 10.47
C LEU A 155 -8.43 -21.65 11.89
N ASP A 156 -9.33 -21.00 12.63
CA ASP A 156 -9.72 -21.44 13.97
C ASP A 156 -10.44 -22.79 13.95
N ALA A 157 -11.27 -23.06 12.94
CA ALA A 157 -11.96 -24.32 12.77
C ALA A 157 -11.01 -25.46 12.38
N VAL A 158 -10.06 -25.21 11.47
CA VAL A 158 -9.02 -26.17 11.07
C VAL A 158 -8.13 -26.56 12.25
N GLU A 159 -7.76 -25.59 13.08
CA GLU A 159 -7.00 -25.82 14.32
C GLU A 159 -7.83 -26.60 15.35
N THR A 160 -9.09 -26.21 15.57
CA THR A 160 -10.01 -26.89 16.52
C THR A 160 -10.27 -28.34 16.11
N ALA A 161 -10.33 -28.62 14.81
CA ALA A 161 -10.48 -29.96 14.27
C ALA A 161 -9.19 -30.81 14.36
N GLY A 162 -8.06 -30.22 14.78
CA GLY A 162 -6.77 -30.91 14.87
C GLY A 162 -6.18 -31.28 13.52
N ILE A 163 -6.62 -30.64 12.43
CA ILE A 163 -6.11 -30.88 11.07
C ILE A 163 -4.71 -30.26 10.92
N LEU A 164 -4.47 -29.11 11.55
CA LEU A 164 -3.19 -28.43 11.57
C LEU A 164 -2.84 -27.95 12.97
N ASP A 165 -1.56 -28.08 13.32
CA ASP A 165 -0.97 -27.49 14.52
C ASP A 165 -0.55 -26.04 14.18
N SER A 166 -1.24 -25.05 14.75
CA SER A 166 -1.04 -23.63 14.39
C SER A 166 0.28 -23.05 14.89
N GLU A 167 0.87 -23.65 15.93
CA GLU A 167 2.07 -23.13 16.61
C GLU A 167 3.35 -23.27 15.76
N ASP A 168 3.37 -24.16 14.78
CA ASP A 168 4.60 -24.53 14.05
C ASP A 168 4.74 -23.91 12.66
N SER A 169 3.76 -23.11 12.21
CA SER A 169 3.70 -22.66 10.81
C SER A 169 3.62 -21.14 10.67
N PRO A 170 4.74 -20.45 10.35
CA PRO A 170 4.74 -18.99 10.21
C PRO A 170 3.81 -18.52 9.09
N VAL A 171 3.51 -19.34 8.08
CA VAL A 171 2.58 -18.97 7.01
C VAL A 171 1.12 -18.91 7.51
N PHE A 172 0.69 -19.82 8.39
CA PHE A 172 -0.65 -19.75 8.98
C PHE A 172 -0.76 -18.65 10.03
N THR A 173 0.29 -18.42 10.82
CA THR A 173 0.37 -17.25 11.71
C THR A 173 0.25 -15.95 10.92
N ALA A 174 0.96 -15.84 9.77
CA ALA A 174 0.87 -14.70 8.87
C ALA A 174 -0.54 -14.52 8.26
N LEU A 175 -1.21 -15.61 7.87
CA LEU A 175 -2.59 -15.57 7.37
C LEU A 175 -3.58 -15.13 8.44
N ARG A 176 -3.42 -15.59 9.67
CA ARG A 176 -4.25 -15.16 10.81
C ARG A 176 -4.05 -13.67 11.09
N ALA A 177 -2.79 -13.20 11.07
CA ALA A 177 -2.49 -11.78 11.14
C ALA A 177 -3.15 -10.98 10.00
N ALA A 178 -3.08 -11.48 8.77
CA ALA A 178 -3.71 -10.86 7.60
C ALA A 178 -5.23 -10.76 7.72
N GLY A 179 -5.89 -11.84 8.18
CA GLY A 179 -7.33 -11.83 8.46
C GLY A 179 -7.73 -10.82 9.52
N LEU A 180 -6.93 -10.67 10.58
CA LEU A 180 -7.24 -9.71 11.64
C LEU A 180 -6.93 -8.25 11.26
N LEU A 181 -5.91 -8.01 10.44
CA LEU A 181 -5.58 -6.69 9.89
C LEU A 181 -6.65 -6.20 8.88
N GLY A 182 -7.11 -7.09 8.00
CA GLY A 182 -8.13 -6.75 7.00
C GLY A 182 -9.57 -6.77 7.52
N GLY A 183 -9.82 -7.42 8.65
CA GLY A 183 -11.15 -7.58 9.24
C GLY A 183 -11.73 -6.28 9.82
N ARG A 184 -13.07 -6.18 9.87
CA ARG A 184 -13.76 -4.99 10.38
C ARG A 184 -13.67 -4.81 11.89
N ALA A 185 -13.40 -5.89 12.62
CA ALA A 185 -13.37 -5.93 14.08
C ALA A 185 -12.19 -5.15 14.73
N ARG A 186 -11.32 -4.48 13.94
CA ARG A 186 -10.21 -3.62 14.37
C ARG A 186 -9.39 -4.23 15.52
N ARG A 187 -8.90 -5.45 15.33
CA ARG A 187 -8.02 -6.15 16.29
C ARG A 187 -6.54 -5.88 15.98
N THR A 188 -6.19 -4.63 15.71
CA THR A 188 -4.87 -4.25 15.20
C THR A 188 -3.74 -4.70 16.13
N GLU A 189 -3.86 -4.51 17.45
CA GLU A 189 -2.81 -4.93 18.40
C GLU A 189 -2.54 -6.45 18.36
N VAL A 190 -3.60 -7.26 18.38
CA VAL A 190 -3.48 -8.73 18.29
C VAL A 190 -2.90 -9.14 16.93
N ALA A 191 -3.36 -8.50 15.86
CA ALA A 191 -2.89 -8.79 14.52
C ALA A 191 -1.39 -8.45 14.34
N LEU A 192 -0.94 -7.32 14.90
CA LEU A 192 0.46 -6.92 14.90
C LEU A 192 1.32 -7.87 15.75
N GLY A 193 0.82 -8.35 16.88
CA GLY A 193 1.49 -9.39 17.67
C GLY A 193 1.74 -10.68 16.88
N LEU A 194 0.73 -11.15 16.15
CA LEU A 194 0.84 -12.31 15.26
C LEU A 194 1.77 -12.04 14.07
N ALA A 195 1.71 -10.85 13.48
CA ALA A 195 2.61 -10.46 12.39
C ALA A 195 4.08 -10.46 12.84
N GLU A 196 4.38 -9.90 14.02
CA GLU A 196 5.72 -9.95 14.62
C GLU A 196 6.15 -11.38 14.95
N GLN A 197 5.25 -12.22 15.49
CA GLN A 197 5.55 -13.64 15.74
C GLN A 197 5.92 -14.39 14.46
N ALA A 198 5.14 -14.23 13.39
CA ALA A 198 5.43 -14.85 12.10
C ALA A 198 6.73 -14.31 11.49
N TRP A 199 6.98 -13.01 11.63
CA TRP A 199 8.19 -12.35 11.14
C TRP A 199 9.47 -12.79 11.87
N ALA A 200 9.39 -12.92 13.19
CA ALA A 200 10.51 -13.32 14.04
C ALA A 200 10.81 -14.83 13.97
N CYS A 201 9.90 -15.63 13.41
CA CYS A 201 10.07 -17.07 13.29
C CYS A 201 11.30 -17.41 12.40
N PRO A 202 12.27 -18.20 12.89
CA PRO A 202 13.44 -18.61 12.10
C PRO A 202 13.09 -19.44 10.87
N ALA A 203 11.94 -20.14 10.91
CA ALA A 203 11.42 -20.94 9.80
C ALA A 203 10.59 -20.13 8.80
N ARG A 204 10.56 -18.79 8.89
CA ARG A 204 9.80 -17.96 7.95
C ARG A 204 10.22 -18.24 6.50
N THR A 205 9.22 -18.35 5.64
CA THR A 205 9.40 -18.58 4.21
C THR A 205 9.15 -17.30 3.43
N HIS A 206 9.58 -17.28 2.16
CA HIS A 206 9.25 -16.20 1.21
C HIS A 206 7.74 -15.92 1.20
N VAL A 207 6.92 -16.97 1.23
CA VAL A 207 5.46 -16.85 1.26
C VAL A 207 5.02 -16.11 2.51
N SER A 208 5.42 -16.55 3.72
CA SER A 208 5.03 -15.86 4.96
C SER A 208 5.42 -14.37 4.97
N ILE A 209 6.57 -14.01 4.41
CA ILE A 209 7.03 -12.61 4.26
C ILE A 209 6.09 -11.83 3.32
N ASP A 210 5.74 -12.42 2.17
CA ASP A 210 4.78 -11.82 1.22
C ASP A 210 3.40 -11.63 1.85
N ILE A 211 2.91 -12.61 2.60
CA ILE A 211 1.62 -12.50 3.30
C ILE A 211 1.62 -11.32 4.28
N ILE A 212 2.64 -11.22 5.14
CA ILE A 212 2.73 -10.17 6.16
C ILE A 212 2.85 -8.78 5.52
N THR A 213 3.79 -8.61 4.60
CA THR A 213 4.03 -7.31 3.97
C THR A 213 2.83 -6.84 3.14
N ALA A 214 2.14 -7.76 2.46
CA ALA A 214 0.89 -7.45 1.77
C ALA A 214 -0.24 -7.09 2.74
N ALA A 215 -0.38 -7.84 3.85
CA ALA A 215 -1.40 -7.53 4.84
C ALA A 215 -1.22 -6.14 5.45
N LEU A 216 0.02 -5.70 5.65
CA LEU A 216 0.33 -4.34 6.10
C LEU A 216 0.02 -3.28 5.05
N ASP A 217 0.25 -3.54 3.75
CA ASP A 217 -0.13 -2.63 2.65
C ASP A 217 -1.66 -2.51 2.51
N ASP A 218 -2.36 -3.65 2.58
CA ASP A 218 -3.81 -3.72 2.36
C ASP A 218 -4.63 -3.33 3.62
N ALA A 219 -4.00 -3.19 4.79
CA ALA A 219 -4.67 -2.85 6.04
C ALA A 219 -5.28 -1.44 6.02
N PRO A 220 -6.46 -1.24 6.67
CA PRO A 220 -6.95 0.11 6.98
C PRO A 220 -5.89 0.92 7.74
N PRO A 221 -5.81 2.25 7.55
CA PRO A 221 -4.79 3.07 8.21
C PRO A 221 -4.75 2.92 9.73
N PHE A 222 -3.54 2.75 10.28
CA PHE A 222 -3.27 2.73 11.71
C PHE A 222 -1.91 3.38 12.03
N ASP A 223 -1.75 3.82 13.28
CA ASP A 223 -0.53 4.49 13.72
C ASP A 223 0.69 3.57 13.60
N GLY A 224 1.74 4.04 12.92
CA GLY A 224 2.97 3.27 12.71
C GLY A 224 2.95 2.30 11.51
N GLN A 225 1.86 2.26 10.72
CA GLN A 225 1.76 1.39 9.55
C GLN A 225 2.91 1.60 8.56
N GLY A 226 3.23 2.86 8.24
CA GLY A 226 4.29 3.21 7.31
C GLY A 226 5.66 2.74 7.77
N GLU A 227 6.02 3.00 9.02
CA GLU A 227 7.30 2.62 9.60
C GLU A 227 7.47 1.11 9.64
N LEU A 228 6.40 0.38 10.02
CA LEU A 228 6.41 -1.07 10.09
C LEU A 228 6.52 -1.71 8.70
N LEU A 229 5.72 -1.25 7.74
CA LEU A 229 5.77 -1.73 6.35
C LEU A 229 7.14 -1.45 5.73
N ARG A 230 7.68 -0.23 5.91
CA ARG A 230 9.01 0.15 5.43
C ARG A 230 10.09 -0.77 6.00
N ARG A 231 10.08 -1.02 7.32
CA ARG A 231 11.06 -1.90 7.99
C ARG A 231 11.01 -3.31 7.40
N TYR A 232 9.84 -3.93 7.36
CA TYR A 232 9.68 -5.30 6.88
C TYR A 232 9.98 -5.42 5.38
N ALA A 233 9.52 -4.47 4.57
CA ALA A 233 9.81 -4.49 3.13
C ALA A 233 11.30 -4.27 2.84
N CYS A 234 12.01 -3.44 3.62
CA CYS A 234 13.45 -3.26 3.49
C CYS A 234 14.22 -4.57 3.77
N ASP A 235 13.89 -5.25 4.87
CA ASP A 235 14.46 -6.56 5.21
C ASP A 235 14.12 -7.62 4.14
N ALA A 236 12.89 -7.60 3.61
CA ALA A 236 12.46 -8.50 2.54
C ALA A 236 13.25 -8.27 1.24
N VAL A 237 13.46 -7.02 0.83
CA VAL A 237 14.28 -6.65 -0.33
C VAL A 237 15.74 -7.09 -0.13
N ALA A 238 16.28 -6.95 1.08
CA ALA A 238 17.64 -7.40 1.39
C ALA A 238 17.79 -8.93 1.25
N ALA A 239 16.76 -9.70 1.63
CA ALA A 239 16.75 -11.15 1.50
C ALA A 239 16.41 -11.64 0.07
N HIS A 240 15.61 -10.87 -0.68
CA HIS A 240 15.03 -11.26 -1.96
C HIS A 240 15.09 -10.09 -2.96
N SER A 241 16.31 -9.70 -3.36
CA SER A 241 16.57 -8.49 -4.16
C SER A 241 15.88 -8.44 -5.52
N GLU A 242 15.53 -9.60 -6.07
CA GLU A 242 14.92 -9.72 -7.41
C GLU A 242 13.38 -9.70 -7.36
N ASP A 243 12.77 -9.69 -6.17
CA ASP A 243 11.32 -9.74 -6.05
C ASP A 243 10.69 -8.34 -6.18
N HIS A 244 10.05 -8.11 -7.32
CA HIS A 244 9.37 -6.85 -7.61
C HIS A 244 8.29 -6.49 -6.57
N ALA A 245 7.61 -7.48 -5.98
CA ALA A 245 6.52 -7.22 -5.04
C ALA A 245 7.05 -6.67 -3.70
N PHE A 246 8.25 -7.05 -3.27
CA PHE A 246 8.89 -6.45 -2.09
C PHE A 246 9.38 -5.03 -2.34
N HIS A 247 9.94 -4.74 -3.53
CA HIS A 247 10.29 -3.36 -3.90
C HIS A 247 9.06 -2.45 -3.97
N TYR A 248 7.95 -2.96 -4.50
CA TYR A 248 6.67 -2.23 -4.51
C TYR A 248 6.20 -1.89 -3.09
N ARG A 249 6.26 -2.86 -2.16
CA ARG A 249 5.87 -2.65 -0.76
C ARG A 249 6.83 -1.74 -0.01
N LEU A 250 8.12 -1.75 -0.36
CA LEU A 250 9.09 -0.80 0.17
C LEU A 250 8.75 0.63 -0.29
N ALA A 251 8.44 0.82 -1.58
CA ALA A 251 7.99 2.10 -2.10
C ALA A 251 6.75 2.61 -1.36
N ARG A 252 5.78 1.71 -1.12
CA ARG A 252 4.59 2.03 -0.34
C ARG A 252 4.91 2.45 1.10
N GLY A 253 5.76 1.70 1.80
CA GLY A 253 6.17 2.02 3.16
C GLY A 253 6.90 3.36 3.26
N LEU A 254 7.81 3.65 2.33
CA LEU A 254 8.53 4.92 2.24
C LEU A 254 7.57 6.10 2.00
N HIS A 255 6.62 5.93 1.08
CA HIS A 255 5.60 6.93 0.81
C HIS A 255 4.72 7.23 2.03
N LEU A 256 4.30 6.19 2.77
CA LEU A 256 3.54 6.37 4.01
C LEU A 256 4.34 7.09 5.10
N CYS A 257 5.67 6.99 5.08
CA CYS A 257 6.58 7.75 5.94
C CYS A 257 6.90 9.17 5.42
N GLY A 258 6.37 9.57 4.25
CA GLY A 258 6.65 10.87 3.62
C GLY A 258 8.01 10.96 2.92
N ASP A 259 8.73 9.85 2.74
CA ASP A 259 10.01 9.80 2.01
C ASP A 259 9.78 9.55 0.51
N ASP A 260 9.15 10.53 -0.15
CA ASP A 260 8.62 10.36 -1.51
C ASP A 260 9.73 10.19 -2.57
N ASP A 261 10.91 10.77 -2.37
CA ASP A 261 12.03 10.60 -3.30
C ASP A 261 12.60 9.18 -3.26
N ALA A 262 12.80 8.61 -2.06
CA ALA A 262 13.20 7.22 -1.93
C ALA A 262 12.10 6.26 -2.43
N ALA A 263 10.83 6.61 -2.17
CA ALA A 263 9.68 5.84 -2.65
C ALA A 263 9.62 5.77 -4.19
N LEU A 264 9.90 6.89 -4.89
CA LEU A 264 9.99 6.90 -6.36
C LEU A 264 11.10 5.98 -6.88
N GLY A 265 12.27 6.00 -6.24
CA GLY A 265 13.36 5.09 -6.58
C GLY A 265 12.93 3.62 -6.43
N ALA A 266 12.32 3.28 -5.30
CA ALA A 266 11.88 1.91 -5.02
C ALA A 266 10.78 1.41 -5.97
N VAL A 267 9.80 2.24 -6.37
CA VAL A 267 8.77 1.81 -7.32
C VAL A 267 9.33 1.65 -8.74
N ASP A 268 10.30 2.48 -9.14
CA ASP A 268 10.97 2.33 -10.44
C ASP A 268 11.83 1.04 -10.47
N GLU A 269 12.52 0.70 -9.37
CA GLU A 269 13.22 -0.58 -9.21
C GLU A 269 12.24 -1.78 -9.22
N ALA A 270 11.06 -1.63 -8.64
CA ALA A 270 10.00 -2.64 -8.67
C ALA A 270 9.55 -2.91 -10.11
N VAL A 271 9.30 -1.85 -10.92
CA VAL A 271 8.90 -2.00 -12.33
C VAL A 271 9.95 -2.74 -13.14
N GLN A 272 11.24 -2.44 -12.93
CA GLN A 272 12.34 -3.07 -13.67
C GLN A 272 12.47 -4.57 -13.42
N ARG A 273 12.00 -5.06 -12.26
CA ARG A 273 12.11 -6.46 -11.83
C ARG A 273 10.90 -7.32 -12.19
N ILE A 274 9.89 -6.74 -12.83
CA ILE A 274 8.70 -7.51 -13.18
C ILE A 274 9.07 -8.59 -14.21
N PRO A 275 8.80 -9.87 -13.91
CA PRO A 275 9.13 -10.97 -14.81
C PRO A 275 8.51 -10.79 -16.20
N SER A 276 9.26 -11.19 -17.23
CA SER A 276 8.74 -11.39 -18.59
C SER A 276 8.84 -12.89 -18.91
N PRO A 277 7.74 -13.63 -19.20
CA PRO A 277 6.37 -13.19 -19.44
C PRO A 277 5.46 -13.45 -18.22
N ILE A 278 4.80 -12.41 -17.73
CA ILE A 278 3.51 -12.57 -17.05
C ILE A 278 2.45 -12.63 -18.15
N ASP A 279 1.34 -13.35 -17.95
CA ASP A 279 0.16 -13.27 -18.83
C ASP A 279 -0.15 -11.79 -19.13
N ALA A 280 -0.46 -11.47 -20.38
CA ALA A 280 -0.69 -10.10 -20.81
C ALA A 280 -1.76 -9.38 -19.97
N SER A 281 -2.81 -10.08 -19.50
CA SER A 281 -3.82 -9.45 -18.63
C SER A 281 -3.28 -9.15 -17.24
N ASP A 282 -2.57 -10.10 -16.63
CA ASP A 282 -2.02 -9.97 -15.29
C ASP A 282 -0.92 -8.91 -15.26
N TYR A 283 -0.10 -8.85 -16.32
CA TYR A 283 0.91 -7.80 -16.51
C TYR A 283 0.26 -6.41 -16.57
N LEU A 284 -0.85 -6.24 -17.30
CA LEU A 284 -1.53 -4.95 -17.41
C LEU A 284 -2.12 -4.49 -16.07
N VAL A 285 -2.73 -5.40 -15.31
CA VAL A 285 -3.27 -5.10 -13.96
C VAL A 285 -2.14 -4.74 -13.01
N LEU A 286 -1.05 -5.50 -13.01
CA LEU A 286 0.13 -5.24 -12.18
C LEU A 286 0.77 -3.88 -12.54
N MET A 287 0.94 -3.60 -13.83
CA MET A 287 1.44 -2.32 -14.33
C MET A 287 0.58 -1.13 -13.93
N ALA A 288 -0.75 -1.28 -13.99
CA ALA A 288 -1.65 -0.24 -13.55
C ALA A 288 -1.42 0.08 -12.06
N ARG A 289 -1.38 -0.95 -11.20
CA ARG A 289 -1.12 -0.78 -9.75
C ARG A 289 0.20 -0.04 -9.47
N TYR A 290 1.25 -0.33 -10.23
CA TYR A 290 2.57 0.29 -10.02
C TYR A 290 2.59 1.74 -10.50
N ARG A 291 1.94 2.02 -11.64
CA ARG A 291 1.77 3.38 -12.16
C ARG A 291 0.93 4.25 -11.22
N ASP A 292 -0.14 3.70 -10.67
CA ASP A 292 -1.01 4.40 -9.73
C ASP A 292 -0.25 4.78 -8.45
N LEU A 293 0.54 3.85 -7.89
CA LEU A 293 1.40 4.15 -6.75
C LEU A 293 2.43 5.24 -7.09
N ARG A 294 3.14 5.10 -8.21
CA ARG A 294 4.12 6.10 -8.66
C ARG A 294 3.49 7.48 -8.85
N HIS A 295 2.27 7.54 -9.38
CA HIS A 295 1.53 8.78 -9.53
C HIS A 295 1.18 9.39 -8.17
N ALA A 296 0.67 8.59 -7.23
CA ALA A 296 0.35 9.06 -5.87
C ALA A 296 1.60 9.63 -5.15
N ILE A 297 2.74 8.95 -5.25
CA ILE A 297 4.02 9.42 -4.69
C ILE A 297 4.42 10.77 -5.33
N SER A 298 4.32 10.87 -6.65
CA SER A 298 4.67 12.11 -7.37
C SER A 298 3.81 13.29 -6.94
N VAL A 299 2.50 13.07 -6.78
CA VAL A 299 1.55 14.10 -6.30
C VAL A 299 1.89 14.55 -4.88
N SER A 300 2.21 13.60 -3.98
CA SER A 300 2.62 13.90 -2.61
C SER A 300 3.89 14.73 -2.55
N ARG A 301 4.91 14.36 -3.33
CA ARG A 301 6.18 15.08 -3.42
C ARG A 301 5.97 16.52 -3.90
N ASP A 302 5.20 16.69 -4.96
CA ASP A 302 4.93 18.02 -5.53
C ASP A 302 4.14 18.90 -4.55
N ALA A 303 3.22 18.30 -3.78
CA ALA A 303 2.49 18.98 -2.71
C ALA A 303 3.43 19.39 -1.56
N ALA A 304 4.36 18.53 -1.14
CA ALA A 304 5.35 18.84 -0.12
C ALA A 304 6.27 19.98 -0.57
N ALA A 305 6.77 19.94 -1.81
CA ALA A 305 7.59 21.01 -2.39
C ALA A 305 6.84 22.35 -2.47
N ALA A 306 5.55 22.32 -2.85
CA ALA A 306 4.72 23.51 -2.86
C ALA A 306 4.47 24.08 -1.45
N ALA A 307 4.32 23.21 -0.44
CA ALA A 307 4.17 23.62 0.95
C ALA A 307 5.44 24.31 1.49
N THR A 308 6.62 23.73 1.24
CA THR A 308 7.90 24.35 1.62
C THR A 308 8.09 25.71 0.94
N ALA A 309 7.80 25.81 -0.36
CA ALA A 309 7.88 27.08 -1.08
C ALA A 309 6.88 28.13 -0.54
N ALA A 310 5.70 27.70 -0.08
CA ALA A 310 4.72 28.59 0.54
C ALA A 310 5.20 29.09 1.92
N GLU A 311 5.85 28.23 2.70
CA GLU A 311 6.44 28.60 4.00
C GLU A 311 7.59 29.61 3.82
N GLU A 312 8.51 29.36 2.89
CA GLU A 312 9.61 30.29 2.57
C GLU A 312 9.10 31.66 2.10
N ASN A 313 8.10 31.68 1.22
CA ASN A 313 7.44 32.92 0.79
C ASN A 313 6.79 33.65 1.97
N THR A 314 6.16 32.91 2.89
CA THR A 314 5.54 33.48 4.09
C THR A 314 6.59 34.13 4.99
N ASP A 315 7.70 33.45 5.24
CA ASP A 315 8.82 33.98 6.03
C ASP A 315 9.46 35.21 5.38
N GLN A 316 9.60 35.19 4.05
CA GLN A 316 10.08 36.34 3.31
C GLN A 316 9.14 37.55 3.46
N LEU A 317 7.82 37.35 3.33
CA LEU A 317 6.83 38.41 3.54
C LEU A 317 6.85 38.95 4.97
N LEU A 318 6.98 38.08 5.97
CA LEU A 318 7.09 38.48 7.38
C LEU A 318 8.38 39.27 7.65
N SER A 319 9.50 38.90 7.02
CA SER A 319 10.76 39.64 7.14
C SER A 319 10.65 41.05 6.54
N VAL A 320 10.01 41.19 5.38
CA VAL A 320 9.75 42.49 4.73
C VAL A 320 8.82 43.32 5.60
N ALA A 321 7.75 42.74 6.14
CA ALA A 321 6.83 43.43 7.03
C ALA A 321 7.53 43.94 8.30
N ARG A 322 8.41 43.14 8.92
CA ARG A 322 9.22 43.56 10.08
C ARG A 322 10.14 44.73 9.74
N SER A 323 10.86 44.65 8.64
CA SER A 323 11.73 45.74 8.17
C SER A 323 10.95 47.05 7.96
N ARG A 324 9.75 46.98 7.37
CA ARG A 324 8.89 48.16 7.18
C ARG A 324 8.36 48.75 8.48
N ILE A 325 8.06 47.92 9.48
CA ILE A 325 7.64 48.39 10.81
C ILE A 325 8.81 49.11 11.49
N GLU A 326 10.02 48.55 11.44
CA GLU A 326 11.23 49.19 11.99
C GLU A 326 11.54 50.54 11.32
N GLU A 327 11.42 50.63 9.98
CA GLU A 327 11.54 51.90 9.26
C GLU A 327 10.49 52.93 9.73
N ALA A 328 9.25 52.51 9.94
CA ALA A 328 8.16 53.37 10.41
C ALA A 328 8.39 53.86 11.85
N ASP A 329 8.94 53.02 12.72
CA ASP A 329 9.29 53.38 14.09
C ASP A 329 10.43 54.41 14.12
N GLN A 330 11.48 54.20 13.31
CA GLN A 330 12.57 55.17 13.15
C GLN A 330 12.08 56.52 12.65
N LEU A 331 11.19 56.53 11.64
CA LEU A 331 10.54 57.75 11.13
C LEU A 331 9.72 58.44 12.22
N THR A 332 8.91 57.69 12.96
CA THR A 332 8.08 58.23 14.05
C THR A 332 8.93 58.85 15.15
N GLU A 333 10.04 58.21 15.52
CA GLU A 333 10.96 58.74 16.51
C GLU A 333 11.70 60.00 16.02
N SER A 334 12.08 60.05 14.74
CA SER A 334 12.68 61.24 14.12
C SER A 334 11.73 62.45 14.15
N VAL A 335 10.43 62.23 13.87
CA VAL A 335 9.37 63.25 13.96
C VAL A 335 9.17 63.71 15.39
N ARG A 336 9.14 62.78 16.36
CA ARG A 336 8.99 63.09 17.78
C ARG A 336 10.14 63.97 18.30
N ARG A 337 11.37 63.73 17.83
CA ARG A 337 12.54 64.57 18.18
C ARG A 337 12.48 65.98 17.58
N HIS A 338 11.84 66.18 16.43
CA HIS A 338 11.79 67.48 15.74
C HIS A 338 10.59 68.38 16.10
N GLY A 339 9.81 68.01 17.11
CA GLY A 339 9.00 68.95 17.92
C GLY A 339 7.86 69.71 17.22
N THR A 340 7.59 69.50 15.93
CA THR A 340 6.51 70.17 15.21
C THR A 340 5.56 69.15 14.56
N LEU A 341 4.61 68.64 15.36
CA LEU A 341 3.54 67.76 14.86
C LEU A 341 2.54 68.57 14.03
N SER A 342 2.79 68.67 12.72
CA SER A 342 1.82 69.18 11.74
C SER A 342 0.67 68.19 11.53
N ASP A 343 -0.52 68.69 11.17
CA ASP A 343 -1.74 67.92 10.91
C ASP A 343 -1.57 66.84 9.81
N SER A 344 -0.56 67.02 8.95
CA SER A 344 -0.08 66.09 7.91
C SER A 344 0.38 64.76 8.49
N THR A 345 1.06 64.79 9.64
CA THR A 345 1.68 63.62 10.27
C THR A 345 0.66 62.67 10.90
N ARG A 346 -0.47 63.20 11.39
CA ARG A 346 -1.61 62.37 11.85
C ARG A 346 -2.27 61.61 10.71
N ARG A 347 -2.32 62.20 9.50
CA ARG A 347 -2.85 61.51 8.31
C ARG A 347 -1.91 60.42 7.82
N LEU A 348 -0.59 60.63 7.94
CA LEU A 348 0.41 59.63 7.58
C LEU A 348 0.32 58.37 8.46
N VAL A 349 0.21 58.53 9.78
CA VAL A 349 0.02 57.42 10.72
C VAL A 349 -1.29 56.66 10.45
N GLY A 350 -2.37 57.38 10.12
CA GLY A 350 -3.63 56.76 9.70
C GLY A 350 -3.49 55.94 8.42
N PHE A 351 -2.76 56.45 7.42
CA PHE A 351 -2.49 55.72 6.17
C PHE A 351 -1.62 54.48 6.41
N LEU A 352 -0.60 54.56 7.27
CA LEU A 352 0.25 53.42 7.63
C LEU A 352 -0.52 52.33 8.38
N ALA A 353 -1.40 52.69 9.30
CA ALA A 353 -2.27 51.73 9.98
C ALA A 353 -3.23 51.04 9.00
N LEU A 354 -3.81 51.81 8.07
CA LEU A 354 -4.73 51.29 7.05
C LEU A 354 -4.01 50.37 6.05
N PHE A 355 -2.77 50.71 5.70
CA PHE A 355 -1.91 49.90 4.83
C PHE A 355 -1.48 48.59 5.54
N GLY A 356 -1.09 48.66 6.82
CA GLY A 356 -0.78 47.48 7.63
C GLY A 356 -1.96 46.52 7.76
N CYS A 357 -3.17 47.04 7.98
CA CYS A 357 -4.39 46.23 7.99
C CYS A 357 -4.69 45.59 6.63
N ALA A 358 -4.45 46.31 5.53
CA ALA A 358 -4.62 45.75 4.19
C ALA A 358 -3.64 44.61 3.90
N VAL A 359 -2.37 44.75 4.28
CA VAL A 359 -1.36 43.70 4.13
C VAL A 359 -1.70 42.47 4.98
N ALA A 360 -2.10 42.66 6.24
CA ALA A 360 -2.54 41.55 7.11
C ALA A 360 -3.78 40.82 6.56
N PHE A 361 -4.69 41.55 5.92
CA PHE A 361 -5.85 40.97 5.23
C PHE A 361 -5.45 40.12 4.03
N PHE A 362 -4.54 40.59 3.17
CA PHE A 362 -4.03 39.83 2.03
C PHE A 362 -3.24 38.58 2.45
N ALA A 363 -2.46 38.67 3.53
CA ALA A 363 -1.76 37.52 4.11
C ALA A 363 -2.74 36.47 4.68
N SER A 364 -3.82 36.92 5.32
CA SER A 364 -4.84 36.02 5.87
C SER A 364 -5.71 35.37 4.79
N SER A 365 -6.01 36.09 3.69
CA SER A 365 -6.82 35.53 2.60
C SER A 365 -6.07 34.51 1.75
N SER A 366 -4.75 34.66 1.62
CA SER A 366 -3.90 33.69 0.90
C SER A 366 -3.75 32.39 1.68
N ALA A 367 -3.65 32.45 3.02
CA ALA A 367 -3.66 31.25 3.87
C ALA A 367 -4.95 30.42 3.75
N VAL A 368 -6.11 31.08 3.60
CA VAL A 368 -7.42 30.40 3.39
C VAL A 368 -7.54 29.75 2.00
N GLN A 369 -6.85 30.28 0.99
CA GLN A 369 -6.86 29.70 -0.35
C GLN A 369 -5.94 28.48 -0.49
N ALA A 370 -4.94 28.34 0.38
CA ALA A 370 -4.01 27.21 0.38
C ALA A 370 -4.62 25.92 0.96
N ASP A 371 -5.69 26.02 1.75
CA ASP A 371 -6.34 24.87 2.35
C ASP A 371 -7.25 24.13 1.36
N GLN A 372 -6.67 23.11 0.71
CA GLN A 372 -7.34 22.31 -0.31
C GLN A 372 -8.47 21.42 0.25
N GLN A 373 -8.58 21.25 1.58
CA GLN A 373 -9.56 20.37 2.20
C GLN A 373 -10.95 21.01 2.43
N LEU A 374 -11.04 22.34 2.39
CA LEU A 374 -12.31 23.06 2.55
C LEU A 374 -13.16 23.04 1.28
N GLY A 375 -14.44 22.71 1.41
CA GLY A 375 -15.41 22.78 0.32
C GLY A 375 -15.57 24.21 -0.22
N LEU A 376 -16.01 24.34 -1.49
CA LEU A 376 -16.20 25.64 -2.15
C LEU A 376 -17.12 26.59 -1.36
N ALA A 377 -18.14 26.06 -0.68
CA ALA A 377 -19.08 26.84 0.12
C ALA A 377 -18.40 27.44 1.37
N ASP A 378 -17.54 26.68 2.05
CA ASP A 378 -16.84 27.14 3.25
C ASP A 378 -15.78 28.20 2.91
N ARG A 379 -15.09 28.02 1.78
CA ARG A 379 -14.17 29.05 1.26
C ARG A 379 -14.89 30.37 0.97
N GLN A 380 -16.08 30.31 0.36
CA GLN A 380 -16.89 31.52 0.10
C GLN A 380 -17.37 32.17 1.40
N ALA A 381 -17.82 31.38 2.38
CA ALA A 381 -18.26 31.89 3.68
C ALA A 381 -17.13 32.61 4.43
N GLN A 382 -15.92 32.05 4.44
CA GLN A 382 -14.75 32.70 5.04
C GLN A 382 -14.37 34.00 4.34
N VAL A 383 -14.38 34.05 3.01
CA VAL A 383 -14.11 35.30 2.26
C VAL A 383 -15.12 36.39 2.60
N ILE A 384 -16.41 36.05 2.73
CA ILE A 384 -17.45 37.00 3.11
C ILE A 384 -17.27 37.49 4.55
N LEU A 385 -16.94 36.61 5.49
CA LEU A 385 -16.72 36.95 6.90
C LEU A 385 -15.49 37.88 7.07
N LEU A 386 -14.40 37.57 6.37
CA LEU A 386 -13.21 38.42 6.33
C LEU A 386 -13.48 39.77 5.67
N GLY A 387 -14.16 39.78 4.52
CA GLY A 387 -14.50 41.03 3.82
C GLY A 387 -15.41 41.95 4.64
N SER A 388 -16.39 41.39 5.34
CA SER A 388 -17.32 42.14 6.19
C SER A 388 -16.64 42.70 7.45
N SER A 389 -15.75 41.94 8.09
CA SER A 389 -14.98 42.43 9.24
C SER A 389 -14.01 43.56 8.85
N LEU A 390 -13.36 43.48 7.68
CA LEU A 390 -12.51 44.55 7.16
C LEU A 390 -13.32 45.83 6.87
N ALA A 391 -14.48 45.68 6.21
CA ALA A 391 -15.35 46.81 5.91
C ALA A 391 -15.82 47.51 7.20
N LEU A 392 -16.22 46.74 8.22
CA LEU A 392 -16.59 47.26 9.52
C LEU A 392 -15.43 48.03 10.19
N PHE A 393 -14.22 47.48 10.14
CA PHE A 393 -13.03 48.12 10.70
C PHE A 393 -12.70 49.45 10.01
N ILE A 394 -12.79 49.52 8.68
CA ILE A 394 -12.61 50.76 7.91
C ILE A 394 -13.64 51.81 8.32
N VAL A 395 -14.91 51.41 8.48
CA VAL A 395 -15.99 52.32 8.92
C VAL A 395 -15.71 52.84 10.34
N ILE A 396 -15.23 52.00 11.26
CA ILE A 396 -14.86 52.41 12.62
C ILE A 396 -13.70 53.41 12.59
N LEU A 397 -12.65 53.15 11.80
CA LEU A 397 -11.51 54.07 11.66
C LEU A 397 -11.92 55.43 11.08
N PHE A 398 -12.73 55.44 10.01
CA PHE A 398 -13.27 56.67 9.43
C PHE A 398 -14.20 57.40 10.41
N GLY A 399 -15.04 56.66 11.14
CA GLY A 399 -15.92 57.22 12.17
C GLY A 399 -15.14 57.89 13.29
N ALA A 400 -14.15 57.20 13.85
CA ALA A 400 -13.30 57.69 14.93
C ALA A 400 -12.48 58.91 14.51
N THR A 401 -11.90 58.90 13.31
CA THR A 401 -11.16 60.06 12.77
C THR A 401 -12.09 61.26 12.53
N SER A 402 -13.31 61.06 12.03
CA SER A 402 -14.28 62.14 11.86
C SER A 402 -14.72 62.75 13.20
N LEU A 403 -14.91 61.90 14.22
CA LEU A 403 -15.34 62.32 15.56
C LEU A 403 -14.26 63.19 16.23
N ILE A 404 -13.00 62.76 16.16
CA ILE A 404 -11.85 63.53 16.65
C ILE A 404 -11.75 64.87 15.92
N HIS A 405 -11.98 64.89 14.60
CA HIS A 405 -11.94 66.12 13.82
C HIS A 405 -13.05 67.11 14.19
N ARG A 406 -14.25 66.61 14.53
CA ARG A 406 -15.38 67.43 15.01
C ARG A 406 -15.13 67.97 16.43
N LEU A 407 -14.63 67.14 17.34
CA LEU A 407 -14.32 67.53 18.72
C LEU A 407 -13.18 68.56 18.79
N GLY A 408 -12.18 68.46 17.90
CA GLY A 408 -11.10 69.45 17.79
C GLY A 408 -11.56 70.81 17.24
N ARG A 409 -12.62 70.82 16.41
CA ARG A 409 -13.16 72.05 15.81
C ARG A 409 -14.07 72.83 16.79
N ASN A 410 -14.75 72.15 17.71
CA ASN A 410 -15.57 72.78 18.76
C ASN A 410 -14.76 73.36 19.92
N ARG A 411 -13.49 72.96 20.12
CA ARG A 411 -12.59 73.54 21.15
C ARG A 411 -11.89 74.84 20.73
N ARG A 412 -12.03 75.26 19.46
CA ARG A 412 -11.40 76.47 18.89
C ARG A 412 -12.42 77.60 18.61
N ARG A 413 -13.68 77.41 18.98
CA ARG A 413 -14.65 78.48 19.21
C ARG A 413 -14.83 78.61 20.71
#